data_AF-A0A2V8XYC6-F1
#
_entry.id   AF-A0A2V8XYC6-F1
#
_cell.length_a   1.000
_cell.length_b   1.000
_cell.length_c   1.000
_cell.angle_alpha   90.00
_cell.angle_beta   90.00
_cell.angle_gamma   90.00
#
_symmetry.space_group_name_H-M   'P 1'
#
loop_
_entity.id
_entity.type
_entity.pdbx_description
1 polymer ?
#
loop_
_entity_poly.entity_id
_entity_poly.type
_entity_poly.pdbx_seq_one_letter_code
_entity_poly.pdbx_strand_id
1 'polypeptide(L)'
;MIASITDKTAEHRMTEYVNVRASETLGQKELVTFLKSRFPDATKPVGRTIVEGTECIEVRVPSNSPEFEEIRRFIDAKRKQGLPGFSDFTIGWYLRKYTKAELQNAEVLRLTISSHFEPSGEECGTIYETLCDHCNWGRQVSDFILDLRRVPQHKDISETIAWVEWVVSSKFARTFTEKKLTGAEFRPIFDLRNPTKESKEWFQLRVTGNAGALAENTKLGRDPFSPSQVSWRCPLGHAVATEFLSEVYVRRNTWDGSDAAITSALFGQGRNLLRPTPLIIISQRMYYALKETGLTGFSCEVAHLV
;
A
#
# COMPACT_ATOMS: atom_id res chain seq x y z
N MET A 1 -51.57 4.27 20.21
CA MET A 1 -50.85 3.83 19.00
C MET A 1 -49.54 4.58 18.94
N ILE A 2 -48.46 3.97 19.42
CA ILE A 2 -47.11 4.53 19.34
C ILE A 2 -46.51 3.97 18.05
N ALA A 3 -46.37 4.82 17.04
CA ALA A 3 -45.73 4.46 15.80
C ALA A 3 -44.23 4.25 16.06
N SER A 4 -43.80 3.01 15.87
CA SER A 4 -42.41 2.58 15.85
C SER A 4 -41.63 3.44 14.85
N ILE A 5 -40.65 4.19 15.38
CA ILE A 5 -39.59 4.80 14.60
C ILE A 5 -38.75 3.64 14.09
N THR A 6 -38.95 3.27 12.83
CA THR A 6 -38.08 2.33 12.14
C THR A 6 -36.67 2.91 12.12
N ASP A 7 -35.78 2.22 12.83
CA ASP A 7 -34.35 2.40 12.85
C ASP A 7 -33.80 2.48 11.42
N LYS A 8 -33.41 3.69 11.02
CA LYS A 8 -32.76 3.99 9.74
C LYS A 8 -31.24 4.08 9.89
N THR A 9 -30.64 3.38 10.86
CA THR A 9 -29.19 3.16 10.89
C THR A 9 -28.83 1.82 10.26
N ALA A 10 -29.17 1.66 8.98
CA ALA A 10 -28.35 0.82 8.11
C ALA A 10 -27.03 1.59 7.86
N GLU A 11 -26.20 1.65 8.90
CA GLU A 11 -24.84 2.17 8.85
C GLU A 11 -24.13 1.37 7.75
N HIS A 12 -23.92 1.99 6.59
CA HIS A 12 -23.33 1.31 5.45
C HIS A 12 -21.85 1.09 5.79
N ARG A 13 -21.58 -0.07 6.41
CA ARG A 13 -20.25 -0.54 6.77
C ARG A 13 -19.42 -0.76 5.50
N MET A 14 -18.13 -0.45 5.60
CA MET A 14 -17.09 -0.67 4.61
C MET A 14 -17.33 -1.95 3.82
N THR A 15 -17.30 -1.82 2.50
CA THR A 15 -17.46 -2.97 1.60
C THR A 15 -16.09 -3.54 1.27
N GLU A 16 -15.88 -4.80 1.65
CA GLU A 16 -14.63 -5.51 1.41
C GLU A 16 -14.79 -6.52 0.25
N TYR A 17 -13.86 -6.44 -0.69
CA TYR A 17 -13.73 -7.39 -1.79
C TYR A 17 -12.39 -8.10 -1.72
N VAL A 18 -12.32 -9.26 -2.36
CA VAL A 18 -11.06 -9.93 -2.69
C VAL A 18 -10.89 -9.88 -4.20
N ASN A 19 -9.77 -9.32 -4.63
CA ASN A 19 -9.29 -9.50 -6.01
C ASN A 19 -8.44 -10.77 -6.05
N VAL A 20 -8.72 -11.63 -7.02
CA VAL A 20 -8.04 -12.89 -7.24
C VAL A 20 -7.41 -12.83 -8.62
N ARG A 21 -6.08 -12.95 -8.69
CA ARG A 21 -5.35 -12.96 -9.96
C ARG A 21 -4.77 -14.33 -10.22
N ALA A 22 -4.96 -14.80 -11.45
CA ALA A 22 -4.43 -16.08 -11.91
C ALA A 22 -3.64 -15.87 -13.21
N SER A 23 -2.49 -16.50 -13.32
CA SER A 23 -1.64 -16.43 -14.52
C SER A 23 -1.13 -17.79 -14.95
N GLU A 24 -1.32 -18.12 -16.24
CA GLU A 24 -0.76 -19.33 -16.84
C GLU A 24 0.77 -19.34 -16.76
N THR A 25 1.43 -18.18 -16.90
CA THR A 25 2.90 -18.06 -16.81
C THR A 25 3.45 -18.35 -15.41
N LEU A 26 2.60 -18.31 -14.39
CA LEU A 26 2.96 -18.66 -13.01
C LEU A 26 2.59 -20.11 -12.67
N GLY A 27 2.23 -20.94 -13.67
CA GLY A 27 1.80 -22.33 -13.44
C GLY A 27 0.35 -22.45 -12.96
N GLN A 28 -0.47 -21.40 -13.07
CA GLN A 28 -1.83 -21.37 -12.51
C GLN A 28 -2.92 -21.63 -13.56
N LYS A 29 -2.62 -22.39 -14.62
CA LYS A 29 -3.57 -22.67 -15.73
C LYS A 29 -4.90 -23.24 -15.25
N GLU A 30 -4.87 -24.11 -14.26
CA GLU A 30 -6.09 -24.68 -13.67
C GLU A 30 -6.93 -23.62 -12.95
N LEU A 31 -6.29 -22.65 -12.27
CA LEU A 31 -7.00 -21.54 -11.63
C LEU A 31 -7.60 -20.60 -12.67
N VAL A 32 -6.88 -20.30 -13.75
CA VAL A 32 -7.41 -19.51 -14.88
C VAL A 32 -8.67 -20.17 -15.45
N THR A 33 -8.61 -21.48 -15.69
CA THR A 33 -9.73 -22.26 -16.23
C THR A 33 -10.92 -22.29 -15.27
N PHE A 34 -10.65 -22.55 -13.99
CA PHE A 34 -11.67 -22.55 -12.94
C PHE A 34 -12.40 -21.20 -12.83
N LEU A 35 -11.65 -20.10 -12.77
CA LEU A 35 -12.22 -18.76 -12.64
C LEU A 35 -13.05 -18.36 -13.87
N LYS A 36 -12.58 -18.64 -15.10
CA LYS A 36 -13.34 -18.38 -16.33
C LYS A 36 -14.64 -19.18 -16.40
N SER A 37 -14.59 -20.44 -16.00
CA SER A 37 -15.75 -21.33 -16.00
C SER A 37 -16.79 -20.93 -14.96
N ARG A 38 -16.35 -20.51 -13.77
CA ARG A 38 -17.25 -20.25 -12.64
C ARG A 38 -17.71 -18.81 -12.54
N PHE A 39 -16.89 -17.87 -12.99
CA PHE A 39 -17.14 -16.44 -12.86
C PHE A 39 -16.96 -15.70 -14.20
N PRO A 40 -17.61 -16.14 -15.30
CA PRO A 40 -17.37 -15.58 -16.63
C PRO A 40 -17.63 -14.06 -16.68
N ASP A 41 -18.68 -13.59 -16.02
CA ASP A 41 -19.08 -12.17 -16.04
C ASP A 41 -18.20 -11.28 -15.14
N ALA A 42 -17.55 -11.88 -14.14
CA ALA A 42 -16.68 -11.16 -13.20
C ALA A 42 -15.19 -11.21 -13.62
N THR A 43 -14.86 -12.07 -14.57
CA THR A 43 -13.48 -12.28 -15.05
C THR A 43 -13.07 -11.16 -16.00
N LYS A 44 -11.90 -10.58 -15.75
CA LYS A 44 -11.32 -9.55 -16.60
C LYS A 44 -9.90 -9.95 -17.03
N PRO A 45 -9.53 -9.82 -18.31
CA PRO A 45 -8.16 -10.04 -18.74
C PRO A 45 -7.24 -8.98 -18.14
N VAL A 46 -6.05 -9.41 -17.72
CA VAL A 46 -4.96 -8.54 -17.26
C VAL A 46 -4.00 -8.34 -18.41
N GLY A 47 -4.18 -7.24 -19.16
CA GLY A 47 -3.40 -6.93 -20.36
C GLY A 47 -4.27 -6.76 -21.59
N ARG A 48 -3.71 -6.14 -22.64
CA ARG A 48 -4.43 -5.86 -23.89
C ARG A 48 -4.29 -6.97 -24.94
N THR A 49 -3.23 -7.78 -24.85
CA THR A 49 -2.94 -8.85 -25.81
C THR A 49 -2.87 -10.17 -25.07
N ILE A 50 -3.67 -11.15 -25.50
CA ILE A 50 -3.64 -12.51 -24.97
C ILE A 50 -2.81 -13.35 -25.94
N VAL A 51 -1.65 -13.81 -25.49
CA VAL A 51 -0.88 -14.87 -26.16
C VAL A 51 -1.27 -16.19 -25.51
N GLU A 52 -1.43 -17.24 -26.32
CA GLU A 52 -1.75 -18.57 -25.81
C GLU A 52 -0.70 -19.05 -24.80
N GLY A 53 -1.13 -19.59 -23.66
CA GLY A 53 -0.24 -20.04 -22.59
C GLY A 53 0.28 -18.89 -21.71
N THR A 54 -0.13 -17.65 -21.96
CA THR A 54 0.24 -16.48 -21.14
C THR A 54 -0.96 -15.75 -20.59
N GLU A 55 -2.13 -16.40 -20.54
CA GLU A 55 -3.34 -15.74 -20.09
C GLU A 55 -3.20 -15.37 -18.61
N CYS A 56 -3.54 -14.11 -18.30
CA CYS A 56 -3.62 -13.61 -16.94
C CYS A 56 -4.99 -12.96 -16.76
N ILE A 57 -5.70 -13.34 -15.72
CA ILE A 57 -7.05 -12.86 -15.44
C ILE A 57 -7.17 -12.41 -13.99
N GLU A 58 -8.14 -11.53 -13.74
CA GLU A 58 -8.53 -11.08 -12.42
C GLU A 58 -10.04 -11.25 -12.23
N VAL A 59 -10.44 -11.77 -11.07
CA VAL A 59 -11.83 -11.84 -10.61
C VAL A 59 -11.95 -11.06 -9.31
N ARG A 60 -13.03 -10.29 -9.17
CA ARG A 60 -13.36 -9.58 -7.92
C ARG A 60 -14.65 -10.15 -7.33
N VAL A 61 -14.58 -10.62 -6.09
CA VAL A 61 -15.73 -11.14 -5.33
C VAL A 61 -15.84 -10.45 -3.97
N PRO A 62 -17.04 -10.30 -3.39
CA PRO A 62 -17.17 -9.84 -2.00
C PRO A 62 -16.48 -10.83 -1.04
N SER A 63 -15.81 -10.35 0.01
CA SER A 63 -15.03 -11.23 0.90
C SER A 63 -15.87 -12.17 1.76
N ASN A 64 -17.15 -11.87 1.93
CA ASN A 64 -18.11 -12.67 2.69
C ASN A 64 -19.06 -13.50 1.81
N SER A 65 -18.71 -13.69 0.53
CA SER A 65 -19.56 -14.34 -0.45
C SER A 65 -19.30 -15.86 -0.55
N PRO A 66 -20.31 -16.66 -0.92
CA PRO A 66 -20.11 -18.08 -1.26
C PRO A 66 -19.06 -18.30 -2.37
N GLU A 67 -18.94 -17.36 -3.31
CA GLU A 67 -17.98 -17.37 -4.40
C GLU A 67 -16.54 -17.27 -3.88
N PHE A 68 -16.28 -16.39 -2.92
CA PHE A 68 -14.98 -16.33 -2.24
C PHE A 68 -14.63 -17.66 -1.57
N GLU A 69 -15.59 -18.28 -0.90
CA GLU A 69 -15.42 -19.57 -0.24
C GLU A 69 -15.18 -20.73 -1.23
N GLU A 70 -15.79 -20.68 -2.41
CA GLU A 70 -15.51 -21.62 -3.49
C GLU A 70 -14.07 -21.48 -4.02
N ILE A 71 -13.63 -20.25 -4.29
CA ILE A 71 -12.27 -19.95 -4.72
C ILE A 71 -11.26 -20.39 -3.66
N ARG A 72 -11.52 -20.10 -2.38
CA ARG A 72 -10.67 -20.51 -1.26
C ARG A 72 -10.46 -22.02 -1.23
N ARG A 73 -11.56 -22.79 -1.28
CA ARG A 73 -11.49 -24.26 -1.29
C ARG A 73 -10.70 -24.80 -2.47
N PHE A 74 -10.85 -24.20 -3.65
CA PHE A 74 -10.07 -24.57 -4.83
C PHE A 74 -8.57 -24.34 -4.60
N ILE A 75 -8.18 -23.14 -4.17
CA ILE A 75 -6.77 -22.77 -3.93
C ILE A 75 -6.15 -23.65 -2.83
N ASP A 76 -6.87 -23.87 -1.73
CA ASP A 76 -6.40 -24.72 -0.63
C ASP A 76 -6.14 -26.16 -1.07
N ALA A 77 -7.02 -26.72 -1.90
CA ALA A 77 -6.83 -28.06 -2.46
C ALA A 77 -5.56 -28.14 -3.32
N LYS A 78 -5.29 -27.11 -4.14
CA LYS A 78 -4.10 -27.04 -5.00
C LYS A 78 -2.82 -26.85 -4.21
N ARG A 79 -2.84 -26.03 -3.15
CA ARG A 79 -1.72 -25.86 -2.21
C ARG A 79 -1.38 -27.15 -1.49
N LYS A 80 -2.39 -27.91 -1.03
CA LYS A 80 -2.18 -29.23 -0.38
C LYS A 80 -1.55 -30.27 -1.30
N GLN A 81 -1.78 -30.16 -2.60
CA GLN A 81 -1.15 -31.02 -3.61
C GLN A 81 0.32 -30.60 -3.90
N GLY A 82 0.79 -29.48 -3.36
CA GLY A 82 2.13 -28.97 -3.61
C GLY A 82 2.34 -28.47 -5.03
N LEU A 83 1.26 -28.07 -5.73
CA LEU A 83 1.38 -27.61 -7.11
C LEU A 83 2.14 -26.29 -7.18
N PRO A 84 3.17 -26.19 -8.05
CA PRO A 84 3.90 -24.95 -8.29
C PRO A 84 2.95 -23.81 -8.68
N GLY A 85 3.28 -22.60 -8.27
CA GLY A 85 2.48 -21.41 -8.61
C GLY A 85 1.39 -21.07 -7.60
N PHE A 86 0.92 -22.04 -6.80
CA PHE A 86 -0.11 -21.79 -5.78
C PHE A 86 0.47 -21.38 -4.42
N SER A 87 1.64 -21.92 -4.08
CA SER A 87 2.32 -21.64 -2.81
C SER A 87 3.42 -20.60 -2.95
N ASP A 88 3.86 -20.32 -4.17
CA ASP A 88 5.03 -19.48 -4.45
C ASP A 88 4.68 -18.00 -4.65
N PHE A 89 3.41 -17.73 -4.97
CA PHE A 89 2.93 -16.39 -5.30
C PHE A 89 1.67 -16.03 -4.50
N THR A 90 1.53 -14.74 -4.21
CA THR A 90 0.28 -14.14 -3.71
C THR A 90 -0.79 -14.27 -4.80
N ILE A 91 -1.92 -14.90 -4.47
CA ILE A 91 -3.02 -15.14 -5.44
C ILE A 91 -4.11 -14.08 -5.32
N GLY A 92 -4.25 -13.43 -4.17
CA GLY A 92 -5.26 -12.40 -3.98
C GLY A 92 -4.90 -11.38 -2.92
N TRP A 93 -5.66 -10.28 -2.94
CA TRP A 93 -5.54 -9.18 -1.98
C TRP A 93 -6.90 -8.58 -1.70
N TYR A 94 -7.04 -8.02 -0.50
CA TYR A 94 -8.26 -7.29 -0.13
C TYR A 94 -8.29 -5.92 -0.82
N LEU A 95 -9.49 -5.53 -1.23
CA LEU A 95 -9.83 -4.19 -1.67
C LEU A 95 -10.97 -3.68 -0.77
N ARG A 96 -10.66 -2.69 0.06
CA ARG A 96 -11.66 -2.05 0.92
C ARG A 96 -12.16 -0.77 0.27
N LYS A 97 -13.48 -0.63 0.19
CA LYS A 97 -14.13 0.58 -0.31
C LYS A 97 -14.87 1.26 0.82
N TYR A 98 -14.42 2.48 1.10
CA TYR A 98 -15.01 3.34 2.10
C TYR A 98 -15.92 4.37 1.44
N THR A 99 -17.03 4.65 2.09
CA THR A 99 -17.83 5.83 1.83
C THR A 99 -17.06 7.09 2.23
N LYS A 100 -17.51 8.24 1.71
CA LYS A 100 -16.96 9.53 2.12
C LYS A 100 -17.12 9.77 3.63
N ALA A 101 -18.26 9.36 4.20
CA ALA A 101 -18.56 9.52 5.62
C ALA A 101 -17.60 8.71 6.49
N GLU A 102 -17.30 7.46 6.13
CA GLU A 102 -16.34 6.63 6.87
C GLU A 102 -14.94 7.24 6.91
N LEU A 103 -14.43 7.71 5.76
CA LEU A 103 -13.14 8.40 5.73
C LEU A 103 -13.15 9.74 6.49
N GLN A 104 -14.30 10.42 6.55
CA GLN A 104 -14.46 11.67 7.29
C GLN A 104 -14.59 11.48 8.81
N ASN A 105 -15.07 10.31 9.24
CA ASN A 105 -15.28 9.98 10.65
C ASN A 105 -14.13 9.16 11.25
N ALA A 106 -13.18 8.70 10.43
CA ALA A 106 -11.99 8.01 10.90
C ALA A 106 -11.17 8.93 11.83
N GLU A 107 -10.60 8.35 12.88
CA GLU A 107 -9.69 9.08 13.77
C GLU A 107 -8.32 9.29 13.12
N VAL A 108 -7.83 8.24 12.46
CA VAL A 108 -6.59 8.24 11.67
C VAL A 108 -6.82 7.43 10.39
N LEU A 109 -5.99 7.67 9.38
CA LEU A 109 -6.03 6.91 8.13
C LEU A 109 -4.65 6.38 7.78
N ARG A 110 -4.60 5.24 7.11
CA ARG A 110 -3.42 4.82 6.37
C ARG A 110 -3.40 5.54 5.03
N LEU A 111 -2.35 6.31 4.77
CA LEU A 111 -2.07 6.87 3.45
C LEU A 111 -1.24 5.85 2.65
N THR A 112 -1.62 5.64 1.38
CA THR A 112 -0.82 4.86 0.44
C THR A 112 -0.53 5.72 -0.79
N ILE A 113 0.74 5.83 -1.16
CA ILE A 113 1.16 6.53 -2.37
C ILE A 113 0.85 5.62 -3.55
N SER A 114 0.06 6.11 -4.50
CA SER A 114 -0.45 5.31 -5.62
C SER A 114 0.26 5.62 -6.94
N SER A 115 1.20 6.56 -6.93
CA SER A 115 1.92 7.05 -8.10
C SER A 115 3.38 6.67 -7.97
N HIS A 116 3.87 5.84 -8.90
CA HIS A 116 5.23 5.32 -8.89
C HIS A 116 5.98 5.76 -10.16
N PHE A 117 7.29 5.93 -10.08
CA PHE A 117 8.13 6.22 -11.24
C PHE A 117 9.55 5.67 -11.12
N GLU A 118 10.25 5.59 -12.26
CA GLU A 118 11.63 5.15 -12.41
C GLU A 118 12.45 6.25 -13.09
N PRO A 119 13.78 6.32 -12.85
CA PRO A 119 14.58 5.42 -12.01
C PRO A 119 14.49 5.73 -10.50
N SER A 120 15.07 4.86 -9.67
CA SER A 120 15.30 5.13 -8.24
C SER A 120 16.37 6.21 -8.02
N GLY A 121 16.45 6.74 -6.80
CA GLY A 121 17.50 7.66 -6.40
C GLY A 121 18.89 7.07 -6.45
N GLU A 122 19.05 5.78 -6.10
CA GLU A 122 20.34 5.09 -6.12
C GLU A 122 20.91 5.00 -7.55
N GLU A 123 20.05 4.73 -8.54
CA GLU A 123 20.41 4.80 -9.96
C GLU A 123 20.74 6.22 -10.44
N CYS A 124 20.29 7.25 -9.72
CA CYS A 124 20.59 8.66 -9.99
C CYS A 124 21.80 9.17 -9.17
N GLY A 125 22.48 8.33 -8.40
CA GLY A 125 23.64 8.72 -7.59
C GLY A 125 23.34 9.09 -6.15
N THR A 126 22.11 8.90 -5.66
CA THR A 126 21.82 8.94 -4.22
C THR A 126 22.52 7.77 -3.53
N ILE A 127 23.25 8.03 -2.45
CA ILE A 127 23.98 7.02 -1.68
C ILE A 127 23.14 6.58 -0.48
N TYR A 128 23.01 5.27 -0.34
CA TYR A 128 22.39 4.61 0.79
C TYR A 128 23.38 3.71 1.52
N GLU A 129 23.26 3.65 2.83
CA GLU A 129 23.92 2.66 3.67
C GLU A 129 22.91 1.52 3.95
N THR A 130 23.27 0.29 3.59
CA THR A 130 22.50 -0.90 3.97
C THR A 130 22.90 -1.33 5.39
N LEU A 131 21.91 -1.40 6.27
CA LEU A 131 22.06 -1.75 7.69
C LEU A 131 21.64 -3.19 7.99
N CYS A 132 20.97 -3.87 7.05
CA CYS A 132 20.59 -5.26 7.18
C CYS A 132 20.66 -6.00 5.85
N ASP A 133 21.57 -6.96 5.74
CA ASP A 133 21.78 -7.76 4.52
C ASP A 133 20.63 -8.73 4.20
N HIS A 134 19.74 -8.99 5.15
CA HIS A 134 18.61 -9.90 4.95
C HIS A 134 17.39 -9.22 4.33
N CYS A 135 17.06 -7.99 4.77
CA CYS A 135 15.90 -7.25 4.27
C CYS A 135 16.27 -6.03 3.41
N ASN A 136 17.56 -5.73 3.24
CA ASN A 136 18.07 -4.52 2.58
C ASN A 136 17.59 -3.21 3.23
N TRP A 137 17.15 -3.25 4.49
CA TRP A 137 16.85 -2.05 5.25
C TRP A 137 18.12 -1.22 5.41
N GLY A 138 17.98 0.09 5.30
CA GLY A 138 19.08 1.03 5.28
C GLY A 138 18.62 2.47 5.45
N ARG A 139 19.56 3.40 5.31
CA ARG A 139 19.29 4.84 5.38
C ARG A 139 20.00 5.58 4.26
N GLN A 140 19.42 6.68 3.81
CA GLN A 140 20.08 7.59 2.88
C GLN A 140 21.20 8.34 3.60
N VAL A 141 22.38 8.44 2.99
CA VAL A 141 23.55 9.11 3.57
C VAL A 141 24.09 10.26 2.73
N SER A 142 23.57 10.48 1.52
CA SER A 142 23.85 11.66 0.68
C SER A 142 22.61 12.54 0.49
N ASP A 143 22.74 13.58 -0.33
CA ASP A 143 21.60 14.28 -0.91
C ASP A 143 20.76 13.37 -1.80
N PHE A 144 19.48 13.70 -1.94
CA PHE A 144 18.55 12.95 -2.77
C PHE A 144 18.55 13.47 -4.20
N ILE A 145 19.00 12.64 -5.13
CA ILE A 145 19.20 12.98 -6.54
C ILE A 145 18.23 12.16 -7.38
N LEU A 146 17.54 12.79 -8.34
CA LEU A 146 16.57 12.14 -9.24
C LEU A 146 16.61 12.73 -10.66
N ASP A 147 16.19 11.95 -11.67
CA ASP A 147 15.79 12.52 -12.97
C ASP A 147 14.41 13.18 -12.85
N LEU A 148 14.38 14.49 -12.58
CA LEU A 148 13.14 15.24 -12.33
C LEU A 148 12.12 15.20 -13.48
N ARG A 149 12.54 14.88 -14.71
CA ARG A 149 11.62 14.72 -15.86
C ARG A 149 10.72 13.50 -15.73
N ARG A 150 11.14 12.51 -14.94
CA ARG A 150 10.42 11.26 -14.72
C ARG A 150 9.39 11.37 -13.60
N VAL A 151 9.50 12.40 -12.76
CA VAL A 151 8.52 12.66 -11.70
C VAL A 151 7.15 12.93 -12.33
N PRO A 152 6.07 12.26 -11.89
CA PRO A 152 4.72 12.45 -12.43
C PRO A 152 4.20 13.88 -12.23
N GLN A 153 4.24 14.68 -13.30
CA GLN A 153 3.95 16.13 -13.26
C GLN A 153 2.51 16.50 -12.86
N HIS A 154 1.59 15.53 -12.89
CA HIS A 154 0.16 15.73 -12.60
C HIS A 154 -0.25 15.17 -11.23
N LYS A 155 0.73 14.81 -10.39
CA LYS A 155 0.52 14.27 -9.04
C LYS A 155 1.24 15.15 -8.03
N ASP A 156 0.68 15.24 -6.82
CA ASP A 156 1.26 16.02 -5.72
C ASP A 156 2.13 15.19 -4.79
N ILE A 157 1.97 13.88 -4.80
CA ILE A 157 2.82 12.91 -4.12
C ILE A 157 3.07 11.71 -5.04
N SER A 158 4.29 11.22 -5.05
CA SER A 158 4.71 10.03 -5.78
C SER A 158 5.87 9.37 -5.03
N GLU A 159 6.17 8.13 -5.38
CA GLU A 159 7.35 7.44 -4.88
C GLU A 159 8.13 6.83 -6.04
N THR A 160 9.43 6.61 -5.86
CA THR A 160 10.18 5.82 -6.84
C THR A 160 9.90 4.33 -6.65
N ILE A 161 10.43 3.49 -7.55
CA ILE A 161 10.38 2.04 -7.37
C ILE A 161 11.08 1.52 -6.10
N ALA A 162 11.93 2.31 -5.45
CA ALA A 162 12.59 1.90 -4.21
C ALA A 162 11.63 1.84 -3.00
N TRP A 163 10.39 2.32 -3.15
CA TRP A 163 9.29 2.36 -2.14
C TRP A 163 9.53 3.18 -0.87
N VAL A 164 10.78 3.58 -0.60
CA VAL A 164 11.18 4.41 0.55
C VAL A 164 11.52 5.85 0.16
N GLU A 165 11.31 6.20 -1.10
CA GLU A 165 11.71 7.44 -1.73
C GLU A 165 10.47 8.26 -2.09
N TRP A 166 9.97 9.03 -1.13
CA TRP A 166 8.73 9.79 -1.27
C TRP A 166 9.01 11.22 -1.77
N VAL A 167 8.36 11.58 -2.86
CA VAL A 167 8.50 12.87 -3.55
C VAL A 167 7.18 13.59 -3.53
N VAL A 168 7.21 14.87 -3.15
CA VAL A 168 6.02 15.72 -3.06
C VAL A 168 6.20 17.03 -3.80
N SER A 169 5.10 17.58 -4.32
CA SER A 169 5.09 18.87 -5.01
C SER A 169 5.30 20.03 -4.03
N SER A 170 5.73 21.18 -4.54
CA SER A 170 5.80 22.43 -3.77
C SER A 170 4.45 22.82 -3.17
N LYS A 171 3.35 22.51 -3.86
CA LYS A 171 1.97 22.70 -3.38
C LYS A 171 1.70 21.84 -2.15
N PHE A 172 2.13 20.57 -2.15
CA PHE A 172 2.00 19.68 -1.00
C PHE A 172 2.80 20.20 0.20
N ALA A 173 4.08 20.55 -0.02
CA ALA A 173 4.94 21.10 1.04
C ALA A 173 4.37 22.41 1.63
N ARG A 174 3.88 23.31 0.77
CA ARG A 174 3.24 24.55 1.20
C ARG A 174 1.96 24.31 2.02
N THR A 175 1.20 23.26 1.69
CA THR A 175 -0.01 22.89 2.45
C THR A 175 0.34 22.57 3.90
N PHE A 176 1.46 21.88 4.17
CA PHE A 176 1.92 21.63 5.53
C PHE A 176 2.19 22.92 6.31
N THR A 177 2.89 23.87 5.68
CA THR A 177 3.20 25.17 6.31
C THR A 177 1.94 25.99 6.56
N GLU A 178 1.09 26.17 5.54
CA GLU A 178 -0.11 27.00 5.60
C GLU A 178 -1.14 26.45 6.60
N LYS A 179 -1.28 25.13 6.66
CA LYS A 179 -2.22 24.44 7.58
C LYS A 179 -1.59 24.07 8.93
N LYS A 180 -0.30 24.42 9.14
CA LYS A 180 0.49 24.12 10.35
C LYS A 180 0.46 22.63 10.72
N LEU A 181 0.61 21.77 9.72
CA LEU A 181 0.67 20.33 9.91
C LEU A 181 2.05 19.90 10.44
N THR A 182 2.07 18.85 11.26
CA THR A 182 3.29 18.35 11.93
C THR A 182 3.72 16.96 11.45
N GLY A 183 4.93 16.55 11.82
CA GLY A 183 5.44 15.19 11.57
C GLY A 183 6.05 14.97 10.19
N ALA A 184 6.38 16.04 9.46
CA ALA A 184 7.08 15.93 8.18
C ALA A 184 8.13 17.03 8.00
N GLU A 185 9.19 16.68 7.28
CA GLU A 185 10.21 17.58 6.76
C GLU A 185 10.25 17.46 5.23
N PHE A 186 10.58 18.57 4.58
CA PHE A 186 10.67 18.68 3.12
C PHE A 186 12.09 19.03 2.73
N ARG A 187 12.87 18.02 2.33
CA ARG A 187 14.29 18.19 1.96
C ARG A 187 14.42 18.47 0.46
N PRO A 188 15.49 19.18 0.03
CA PRO A 188 15.72 19.43 -1.38
C PRO A 188 15.94 18.14 -2.16
N ILE A 189 15.56 18.16 -3.43
CA ILE A 189 15.89 17.15 -4.44
C ILE A 189 16.79 17.80 -5.48
N PHE A 190 17.84 17.12 -5.89
CA PHE A 190 18.76 17.59 -6.92
C PHE A 190 18.51 16.88 -8.25
N ASP A 191 18.61 17.60 -9.37
CA ASP A 191 18.43 17.01 -10.71
C ASP A 191 19.66 16.19 -11.09
N LEU A 192 19.46 14.94 -11.53
CA LEU A 192 20.54 14.06 -12.03
C LEU A 192 21.46 14.75 -13.05
N ARG A 193 20.90 15.60 -13.92
CA ARG A 193 21.66 16.29 -14.99
C ARG A 193 22.38 17.54 -14.49
N ASN A 194 22.01 18.03 -13.31
CA ASN A 194 22.72 19.10 -12.63
C ASN A 194 22.64 18.91 -11.11
N PRO A 195 23.45 18.00 -10.53
CA PRO A 195 23.34 17.58 -9.14
C PRO A 195 23.60 18.66 -8.09
N THR A 196 23.97 19.88 -8.49
CA THR A 196 24.11 21.04 -7.60
C THR A 196 22.88 21.95 -7.63
N LYS A 197 21.93 21.71 -8.53
CA LYS A 197 20.71 22.49 -8.68
C LYS A 197 19.56 21.83 -7.94
N GLU A 198 19.14 22.48 -6.86
CA GLU A 198 17.92 22.13 -6.14
C GLU A 198 16.66 22.35 -7.01
N SER A 199 15.73 21.41 -6.89
CA SER A 199 14.38 21.53 -7.41
C SER A 199 13.60 22.57 -6.60
N LYS A 200 12.88 23.46 -7.32
CA LYS A 200 11.91 24.38 -6.70
C LYS A 200 10.49 23.81 -6.65
N GLU A 201 10.26 22.75 -7.42
CA GLU A 201 8.93 22.18 -7.65
C GLU A 201 8.70 20.90 -6.85
N TRP A 202 9.77 20.20 -6.48
CA TRP A 202 9.73 18.87 -5.90
C TRP A 202 10.63 18.78 -4.67
N PHE A 203 10.11 18.14 -3.62
CA PHE A 203 10.79 17.96 -2.35
C PHE A 203 10.75 16.49 -1.93
N GLN A 204 11.78 16.05 -1.23
CA GLN A 204 11.76 14.77 -0.56
C GLN A 204 10.89 14.89 0.69
N LEU A 205 9.85 14.07 0.79
CA LEU A 205 9.08 13.95 2.01
C LEU A 205 9.82 13.02 2.99
N ARG A 206 10.20 13.57 4.16
CA ARG A 206 10.67 12.80 5.31
C ARG A 206 9.63 12.86 6.40
N VAL A 207 8.94 11.77 6.65
CA VAL A 207 8.00 11.69 7.78
C VAL A 207 8.81 11.50 9.06
N THR A 208 8.63 12.41 10.01
CA THR A 208 9.33 12.45 11.30
C THR A 208 8.43 12.06 12.47
N GLY A 209 7.10 12.10 12.29
CA GLY A 209 6.17 11.60 13.28
C GLY A 209 6.24 10.09 13.45
N ASN A 210 5.94 9.62 14.66
CA ASN A 210 5.98 8.22 15.04
C ASN A 210 4.59 7.67 15.37
N ALA A 211 4.16 6.67 14.59
CA ALA A 211 2.93 5.94 14.86
C ALA A 211 3.15 4.80 15.86
N GLY A 212 4.38 4.31 15.96
CA GLY A 212 4.75 3.16 16.77
C GLY A 212 4.37 1.84 16.13
N ALA A 213 4.12 0.84 16.98
CA ALA A 213 3.91 -0.54 16.54
C ALA A 213 2.45 -0.80 16.16
N LEU A 214 2.26 -1.74 15.25
CA LEU A 214 0.93 -2.28 14.97
C LEU A 214 0.37 -3.00 16.19
N ALA A 215 -0.94 -2.85 16.42
CA ALA A 215 -1.68 -3.63 17.39
C ALA A 215 -2.02 -5.01 16.82
N GLU A 216 -2.27 -5.98 17.71
CA GLU A 216 -2.57 -7.39 17.38
C GLU A 216 -3.86 -7.59 16.58
N ASN A 217 -4.72 -6.57 16.60
CA ASN A 217 -5.92 -6.48 15.78
C ASN A 217 -5.57 -6.40 14.29
N THR A 218 -4.40 -5.86 13.92
CA THR A 218 -3.94 -5.87 12.53
C THR A 218 -3.59 -7.30 12.10
N LYS A 219 -4.40 -7.87 11.22
CA LYS A 219 -4.20 -9.21 10.68
C LYS A 219 -3.32 -9.14 9.45
N LEU A 220 -2.20 -9.84 9.53
CA LEU A 220 -1.21 -9.99 8.47
C LEU A 220 -1.24 -11.43 7.98
N GLY A 221 -1.12 -11.62 6.67
CA GLY A 221 -0.93 -12.95 6.09
C GLY A 221 -0.43 -12.86 4.65
N ARG A 222 -0.16 -14.01 4.03
CA ARG A 222 0.41 -14.11 2.69
C ARG A 222 -0.58 -13.59 1.65
N ASP A 223 -1.83 -14.01 1.82
CA ASP A 223 -2.98 -13.60 1.03
C ASP A 223 -4.28 -13.99 1.78
N PRO A 224 -5.47 -13.59 1.30
CA PRO A 224 -6.75 -13.96 1.90
C PRO A 224 -7.01 -15.47 2.02
N PHE A 225 -6.27 -16.30 1.28
CA PHE A 225 -6.40 -17.76 1.25
C PHE A 225 -5.32 -18.46 2.09
N SER A 226 -4.40 -17.72 2.71
CA SER A 226 -3.40 -18.24 3.65
C SER A 226 -3.15 -17.25 4.77
N PRO A 227 -4.17 -17.02 5.63
CA PRO A 227 -4.13 -15.98 6.65
C PRO A 227 -3.18 -16.27 7.82
N SER A 228 -2.77 -17.53 8.01
CA SER A 228 -1.88 -17.94 9.11
C SER A 228 -0.39 -17.87 8.79
N GLN A 229 -0.04 -17.55 7.54
CA GLN A 229 1.34 -17.53 7.06
C GLN A 229 1.63 -16.15 6.52
N VAL A 230 2.86 -15.64 6.68
CA VAL A 230 3.33 -14.47 5.92
C VAL A 230 4.28 -14.95 4.83
N SER A 231 4.50 -14.13 3.80
CA SER A 231 5.36 -14.50 2.68
C SER A 231 6.82 -14.61 3.11
N TRP A 232 7.27 -13.68 3.96
CA TRP A 232 8.64 -13.67 4.45
C TRP A 232 8.79 -12.78 5.70
N ARG A 233 9.76 -13.10 6.56
CA ARG A 233 10.19 -12.25 7.68
C ARG A 233 11.69 -12.09 7.64
N CYS A 234 12.15 -10.87 7.92
CA CYS A 234 13.55 -10.66 8.24
C CYS A 234 13.90 -11.47 9.51
N PRO A 235 14.98 -12.27 9.50
CA PRO A 235 15.39 -13.04 10.69
C PRO A 235 15.79 -12.14 11.87
N LEU A 236 16.14 -10.88 11.62
CA LEU A 236 16.42 -9.86 12.65
C LEU A 236 15.17 -9.08 13.09
N GLY A 237 13.99 -9.39 12.54
CA GLY A 237 12.72 -8.78 12.95
C GLY A 237 12.44 -7.38 12.37
N HIS A 238 13.31 -6.84 11.51
CA HIS A 238 13.14 -5.48 10.96
C HIS A 238 11.92 -5.31 10.04
N ALA A 239 11.65 -6.31 9.20
CA ALA A 239 10.67 -6.22 8.12
C ALA A 239 9.87 -7.50 7.91
N VAL A 240 8.66 -7.35 7.36
CA VAL A 240 7.74 -8.44 7.03
C VAL A 240 7.18 -8.24 5.62
N ALA A 241 7.28 -9.26 4.77
CA ALA A 241 6.56 -9.28 3.50
C ALA A 241 5.22 -10.00 3.69
N THR A 242 4.13 -9.29 3.47
CA THR A 242 2.78 -9.71 3.83
C THR A 242 1.74 -8.86 3.11
N GLU A 243 0.53 -9.38 3.01
CA GLU A 243 -0.70 -8.65 2.77
C GLU A 243 -1.38 -8.23 4.08
N PHE A 244 -2.22 -7.20 4.00
CA PHE A 244 -3.05 -6.71 5.10
C PHE A 244 -4.46 -7.30 5.02
N LEU A 245 -4.72 -8.26 5.90
CA LEU A 245 -5.98 -9.01 5.95
C LEU A 245 -7.06 -8.33 6.80
N SER A 246 -6.71 -7.22 7.46
CA SER A 246 -7.64 -6.29 8.09
C SER A 246 -7.24 -4.86 7.78
N GLU A 247 -8.07 -3.90 8.21
CA GLU A 247 -7.64 -2.52 8.43
C GLU A 247 -6.42 -2.47 9.37
N VAL A 248 -5.72 -1.35 9.36
CA VAL A 248 -4.54 -1.15 10.21
C VAL A 248 -4.96 -0.64 11.58
N TYR A 249 -4.46 -1.29 12.62
CA TYR A 249 -4.63 -0.89 14.01
C TYR A 249 -3.28 -0.54 14.61
N VAL A 250 -3.18 0.62 15.22
CA VAL A 250 -1.97 1.15 15.86
C VAL A 250 -2.26 1.34 17.35
N ARG A 251 -1.27 1.09 18.21
CA ARG A 251 -1.44 1.30 19.65
C ARG A 251 -1.55 2.79 19.96
N ARG A 252 -2.63 3.20 20.62
CA ARG A 252 -2.90 4.61 20.93
C ARG A 252 -1.79 5.25 21.75
N ASN A 253 -1.23 4.51 22.70
CA ASN A 253 -0.16 5.01 23.57
C ASN A 253 1.21 5.14 22.88
N THR A 254 1.36 4.68 21.63
CA THR A 254 2.60 4.84 20.84
C THR A 254 2.50 5.91 19.77
N TRP A 255 1.30 6.41 19.49
CA TRP A 255 1.06 7.52 18.57
C TRP A 255 1.51 8.84 19.21
N ASP A 256 2.36 9.60 18.52
CA ASP A 256 2.90 10.86 19.04
C ASP A 256 2.00 12.09 18.81
N GLY A 257 0.87 11.94 18.12
CA GLY A 257 -0.06 13.02 17.82
C GLY A 257 0.22 13.79 16.53
N SER A 258 1.27 13.44 15.79
CA SER A 258 1.66 14.13 14.56
C SER A 258 0.62 14.00 13.44
N ASP A 259 0.59 14.95 12.51
CA ASP A 259 -0.34 14.86 11.37
C ASP A 259 0.08 13.82 10.32
N ALA A 260 1.38 13.65 10.12
CA ALA A 260 1.98 12.57 9.38
C ALA A 260 2.89 11.78 10.31
N ALA A 261 2.75 10.46 10.34
CA ALA A 261 3.63 9.59 11.10
C ALA A 261 3.86 8.27 10.40
N ILE A 262 4.93 7.57 10.77
CA ILE A 262 5.27 6.26 10.25
C ILE A 262 5.27 5.19 11.32
N THR A 263 4.89 3.97 10.94
CA THR A 263 5.01 2.80 11.82
C THR A 263 6.47 2.42 12.07
N SER A 264 6.75 1.85 13.24
CA SER A 264 8.08 1.29 13.53
C SER A 264 8.37 0.00 12.77
N ALA A 265 7.32 -0.76 12.44
CA ALA A 265 7.43 -1.95 11.60
C ALA A 265 7.63 -1.55 10.13
N LEU A 266 8.49 -2.31 9.42
CA LEU A 266 8.71 -2.16 7.99
C LEU A 266 8.04 -3.29 7.21
N PHE A 267 7.58 -2.97 6.01
CA PHE A 267 6.82 -3.89 5.15
C PHE A 267 7.48 -4.06 3.80
N GLY A 268 7.39 -5.29 3.28
CA GLY A 268 8.03 -5.72 2.04
C GLY A 268 9.32 -6.50 2.28
N GLN A 269 9.79 -7.14 1.20
CA GLN A 269 11.09 -7.81 1.17
C GLN A 269 12.00 -6.98 0.27
N GLY A 270 13.03 -6.36 0.86
CA GLY A 270 14.02 -5.64 0.05
C GLY A 270 14.81 -6.61 -0.84
N ARG A 271 15.03 -6.18 -2.09
CA ARG A 271 15.80 -6.90 -3.11
C ARG A 271 16.41 -5.86 -4.04
N ASN A 272 17.73 -5.87 -4.21
CA ASN A 272 18.47 -4.89 -5.00
C ASN A 272 18.14 -3.44 -4.57
N LEU A 273 17.46 -2.68 -5.42
CA LEU A 273 17.06 -1.28 -5.17
C LEU A 273 15.81 -1.17 -4.29
N LEU A 274 15.04 -2.26 -4.13
CA LEU A 274 13.84 -2.29 -3.31
C LEU A 274 14.24 -2.33 -1.83
N ARG A 275 13.61 -1.47 -1.03
CA ARG A 275 13.80 -1.41 0.41
C ARG A 275 12.45 -1.55 1.12
N PRO A 276 12.40 -2.19 2.30
CA PRO A 276 11.16 -2.30 3.06
C PRO A 276 10.77 -0.92 3.59
N THR A 277 9.47 -0.62 3.56
CA THR A 277 8.92 0.71 3.83
C THR A 277 7.97 0.67 5.03
N PRO A 278 7.97 1.67 5.93
CA PRO A 278 6.96 1.76 6.97
C PRO A 278 5.61 2.17 6.36
N LEU A 279 4.52 2.00 7.12
CA LEU A 279 3.23 2.56 6.73
C LEU A 279 3.18 4.03 7.11
N ILE A 280 2.61 4.85 6.23
CA ILE A 280 2.27 6.24 6.54
C ILE A 280 0.86 6.25 7.15
N ILE A 281 0.77 6.73 8.39
CA ILE A 281 -0.48 6.99 9.08
C ILE A 281 -0.65 8.51 9.17
N ILE A 282 -1.84 8.99 8.88
CA ILE A 282 -2.16 10.42 8.88
C ILE A 282 -3.30 10.71 9.84
N SER A 283 -3.24 11.89 10.47
CA SER A 283 -4.34 12.41 11.28
C SER A 283 -5.53 12.77 10.39
N GLN A 284 -6.72 12.85 11.00
CA GLN A 284 -7.89 13.37 10.32
C GLN A 284 -7.71 14.82 9.83
N ARG A 285 -6.95 15.63 10.57
CA ARG A 285 -6.61 17.01 10.18
C ARG A 285 -5.80 17.06 8.89
N MET A 286 -4.80 16.18 8.76
CA MET A 286 -4.05 16.05 7.51
C MET A 286 -4.97 15.64 6.37
N TYR A 287 -5.79 14.61 6.56
CA TYR A 287 -6.72 14.14 5.53
C TYR A 287 -7.61 15.26 4.98
N TYR A 288 -8.22 16.06 5.86
CA TYR A 288 -9.00 17.23 5.43
C TYR A 288 -8.16 18.23 4.65
N ALA A 289 -6.96 18.58 5.12
CA ALA A 289 -6.07 19.50 4.42
C ALA A 289 -5.71 18.99 3.01
N LEU A 290 -5.41 17.69 2.85
CA LEU A 290 -5.11 17.11 1.54
C LEU A 290 -6.33 17.19 0.60
N LYS A 291 -7.55 16.95 1.11
CA LYS A 291 -8.79 16.99 0.32
C LYS A 291 -9.22 18.41 -0.05
N GLU A 292 -9.17 19.34 0.89
CA GLU A 292 -9.51 20.76 0.65
C GLU A 292 -8.62 21.39 -0.41
N THR A 293 -7.31 21.12 -0.37
CA THR A 293 -6.35 21.63 -1.35
C THR A 293 -6.39 20.83 -2.68
N GLY A 294 -7.16 19.73 -2.72
CA GLY A 294 -7.26 18.86 -3.89
C GLY A 294 -5.92 18.25 -4.28
N LEU A 295 -5.16 17.74 -3.31
CA LEU A 295 -3.89 17.06 -3.57
C LEU A 295 -4.14 15.65 -4.12
N THR A 296 -3.24 15.19 -4.98
CA THR A 296 -3.39 13.94 -5.73
C THR A 296 -2.17 13.03 -5.66
N GLY A 297 -2.31 11.76 -6.01
CA GLY A 297 -1.21 10.77 -6.01
C GLY A 297 -1.22 9.80 -4.83
N PHE A 298 -2.28 9.82 -4.01
CA PHE A 298 -2.46 8.93 -2.88
C PHE A 298 -3.90 8.38 -2.81
N SER A 299 -4.04 7.27 -2.08
CA SER A 299 -5.30 6.75 -1.55
C SER A 299 -5.24 6.72 -0.02
N CYS A 300 -6.41 6.60 0.61
CA CYS A 300 -6.53 6.43 2.06
C CYS A 300 -7.42 5.23 2.39
N GLU A 301 -7.02 4.49 3.41
CA GLU A 301 -7.88 3.51 4.09
C GLU A 301 -8.05 3.92 5.55
N VAL A 302 -9.18 3.53 6.15
CA VAL A 302 -9.39 3.73 7.59
C VAL A 302 -8.33 2.96 8.37
N ALA A 303 -7.81 3.60 9.41
CA ALA A 303 -6.96 2.99 10.41
C ALA A 303 -7.49 3.35 11.81
N HIS A 304 -7.10 2.56 12.81
CA HIS A 304 -7.66 2.67 14.16
C HIS A 304 -6.56 2.86 15.19
N LEU A 305 -6.83 3.69 16.20
CA LEU A 305 -6.03 3.77 17.42
C LEU A 305 -6.71 2.95 18.53
N VAL A 306 -6.01 1.94 19.05
CA VAL A 306 -6.52 1.02 20.09
C VAL A 306 -5.66 1.00 21.34
#